data_AF-D9SUP8-F1
#
_entry.id   AF-D9SUP8-F1
#
_cell.length_a   1.000
_cell.length_b   1.000
_cell.length_c   1.000
_cell.angle_alpha   90.00
_cell.angle_beta   90.00
_cell.angle_gamma   90.00
#
_symmetry.space_group_name_H-M   'P 1'
#
loop_
_entity.id
_entity.type
_entity.pdbx_description
1 polymer ?
#
loop_
_entity_poly.entity_id
_entity_poly.type
_entity_poly.pdbx_seq_one_letter_code
_entity_poly.pdbx_strand_id
1 'polypeptide(L)'
;MDNKNIQNLTEVLKKLNKHGVTEELRKEAIAIVSDINPIELSIAEQNLIEQGMNPEDLRHLCDVHMEVLSSELDKIKNDINPGHIVDTFIAEHDKILGFLTELEELNFEIQKIQDYKDNLEEIKALNTVIDNILDAESHHQREEKVLFLELEDRKITGPTRIMRMEHDDLRTKKKALKEAVENVSRLDFNEFKEMVDKASKYIIFNLRDHIFKENHILYPTAIESIKEKETWEDMKRRCDEIGYCSFTPNI
;
A
#
# COMPACT_ATOMS: atom_id res chain seq x y z
N MET A 1 6.26 11.42 21.64
CA MET A 1 6.00 11.79 20.24
C MET A 1 6.18 13.29 20.14
N ASP A 2 7.18 13.72 19.38
CA ASP A 2 7.57 15.12 19.33
C ASP A 2 6.68 15.84 18.30
N ASN A 3 5.67 16.56 18.80
CA ASN A 3 4.65 17.22 17.98
C ASN A 3 5.26 18.24 16.98
N LYS A 4 6.50 18.66 17.24
CA LYS A 4 7.25 19.60 16.39
C LYS A 4 7.73 18.96 15.09
N ASN A 5 8.11 17.67 15.12
CA ASN A 5 8.58 16.95 13.93
C ASN A 5 7.43 16.73 12.93
N ILE A 6 6.27 16.31 13.43
CA ILE A 6 5.05 16.14 12.62
C ILE A 6 4.64 17.47 11.98
N GLN A 7 4.68 18.58 12.72
CA GLN A 7 4.36 19.91 12.18
C GLN A 7 5.36 20.38 11.12
N ASN A 8 6.66 20.25 11.39
CA ASN A 8 7.71 20.64 10.44
C ASN A 8 7.60 19.85 9.14
N LEU A 9 7.38 18.53 9.27
CA LEU A 9 7.15 17.66 8.13
C LEU A 9 5.93 18.13 7.35
N THR A 10 4.76 18.25 8.00
CA THR A 10 3.51 18.75 7.40
C THR A 10 3.72 20.04 6.58
N GLU A 11 4.49 20.98 7.08
CA GLU A 11 4.80 22.23 6.37
C GLU A 11 5.70 22.02 5.14
N VAL A 12 6.70 21.14 5.22
CA VAL A 12 7.53 20.75 4.07
C VAL A 12 6.72 19.99 3.03
N LEU A 13 5.82 19.09 3.45
CA LEU A 13 4.90 18.39 2.58
C LEU A 13 4.01 19.39 1.79
N LYS A 14 3.50 20.44 2.45
CA LYS A 14 2.74 21.52 1.80
C LYS A 14 3.57 22.31 0.79
N LYS A 15 4.84 22.61 1.11
CA LYS A 15 5.75 23.31 0.19
C LYS A 15 6.05 22.49 -1.05
N LEU A 16 6.33 21.19 -0.89
CA LEU A 16 6.59 20.25 -1.99
C LEU A 16 5.41 20.17 -2.94
N ASN A 17 4.19 20.04 -2.42
CA ASN A 17 2.97 20.03 -3.23
C ASN A 17 2.79 21.36 -3.99
N LYS A 18 2.95 22.50 -3.31
CA LYS A 18 2.70 23.82 -3.91
C LYS A 18 3.74 24.26 -4.95
N HIS A 19 5.01 23.86 -4.78
CA HIS A 19 6.13 24.40 -5.55
C HIS A 19 6.82 23.35 -6.44
N GLY A 20 6.42 22.09 -6.37
CA GLY A 20 7.11 20.97 -7.01
C GLY A 20 8.40 20.58 -6.29
N VAL A 21 8.99 19.45 -6.68
CA VAL A 21 10.24 18.94 -6.10
C VAL A 21 11.41 19.75 -6.66
N THR A 22 11.94 20.69 -5.87
CA THR A 22 13.24 21.33 -6.13
C THR A 22 14.34 20.57 -5.39
N GLU A 23 15.59 20.66 -5.85
CA GLU A 23 16.73 20.02 -5.17
C GLU A 23 16.93 20.52 -3.72
N GLU A 24 16.58 21.76 -3.44
CA GLU A 24 16.65 22.33 -2.09
C GLU A 24 15.53 21.79 -1.18
N LEU A 25 14.29 21.74 -1.69
CA LEU A 25 13.16 21.14 -0.96
C LEU A 25 13.33 19.63 -0.79
N ARG A 26 13.94 18.94 -1.77
CA ARG A 26 14.32 17.53 -1.69
C ARG A 26 15.30 17.30 -0.54
N LYS A 27 16.36 18.11 -0.44
CA LYS A 27 17.34 18.01 0.66
C LYS A 27 16.73 18.36 2.02
N GLU A 28 15.87 19.37 2.10
CA GLU A 28 15.13 19.74 3.31
C GLU A 28 14.23 18.57 3.76
N ALA A 29 13.48 17.97 2.83
CA ALA A 29 12.63 16.82 3.10
C ALA A 29 13.43 15.59 3.54
N ILE A 30 14.55 15.26 2.86
CA ILE A 30 15.43 14.15 3.25
C ILE A 30 15.97 14.36 4.67
N ALA A 31 16.48 15.55 4.99
CA ALA A 31 17.05 15.82 6.31
C ALA A 31 16.01 15.69 7.44
N ILE A 32 14.75 16.07 7.17
CA ILE A 32 13.66 15.93 8.12
C ILE A 32 13.21 14.46 8.21
N VAL A 33 13.00 13.78 7.09
CA VAL A 33 12.55 12.37 7.06
C VAL A 33 13.59 11.43 7.65
N SER A 34 14.90 11.70 7.47
CA SER A 34 15.98 10.90 8.08
C SER A 34 16.01 10.97 9.62
N ASP A 35 15.43 11.99 10.22
CA ASP A 35 15.38 12.19 11.68
C ASP A 35 13.98 11.91 12.26
N ILE A 36 13.00 11.63 11.39
CA ILE A 36 11.62 11.38 11.75
C ILE A 36 11.36 9.88 11.82
N ASN A 37 10.68 9.47 12.89
CA ASN A 37 10.18 8.10 12.98
C ASN A 37 9.16 7.88 11.85
N PRO A 38 9.28 6.83 11.04
CA PRO A 38 8.36 6.62 9.93
C PRO A 38 6.87 6.48 10.32
N ILE A 39 6.56 6.25 11.60
CA ILE A 39 5.19 6.42 12.16
C ILE A 39 4.73 7.88 12.16
N GLU A 40 5.59 8.81 12.55
CA GLU A 40 5.31 10.25 12.56
C GLU A 40 5.10 10.77 11.13
N LEU A 41 5.74 10.14 10.14
CA LEU A 41 5.52 10.40 8.73
C LEU A 41 4.10 10.03 8.28
N SER A 42 3.68 8.79 8.56
CA SER A 42 2.32 8.34 8.23
C SER A 42 1.23 9.20 8.89
N ILE A 43 1.45 9.64 10.15
CA ILE A 43 0.55 10.56 10.84
C ILE A 43 0.50 11.93 10.13
N ALA A 44 1.64 12.44 9.65
CA ALA A 44 1.70 13.72 8.94
C ALA A 44 0.96 13.67 7.60
N GLU A 45 1.09 12.58 6.83
CA GLU A 45 0.36 12.37 5.58
C GLU A 45 -1.16 12.33 5.82
N GLN A 46 -1.60 11.55 6.80
CA GLN A 46 -3.02 11.44 7.15
C GLN A 46 -3.61 12.81 7.54
N ASN A 47 -2.88 13.58 8.34
CA ASN A 47 -3.30 14.93 8.73
C ASN A 47 -3.48 15.86 7.51
N LEU A 48 -2.71 15.67 6.43
CA LEU A 48 -2.84 16.47 5.21
C LEU A 48 -4.04 16.07 4.37
N ILE A 49 -4.32 14.76 4.28
CA ILE A 49 -5.52 14.25 3.62
C ILE A 49 -6.77 14.77 4.35
N GLU A 50 -6.78 14.73 5.69
CA GLU A 50 -7.86 15.29 6.50
C GLU A 50 -8.03 16.81 6.33
N GLN A 51 -6.93 17.53 6.04
CA GLN A 51 -6.95 18.96 5.71
C GLN A 51 -7.39 19.26 4.27
N GLY A 52 -7.77 18.25 3.50
CA GLY A 52 -8.31 18.40 2.14
C GLY A 52 -7.26 18.34 1.03
N MET A 53 -6.04 17.88 1.32
CA MET A 53 -5.04 17.59 0.28
C MET A 53 -5.50 16.39 -0.55
N ASN A 54 -5.35 16.48 -1.88
CA ASN A 54 -5.68 15.35 -2.75
C ASN A 54 -4.59 14.27 -2.57
N PRO A 55 -4.94 12.99 -2.32
CA PRO A 55 -3.94 11.92 -2.17
C PRO A 55 -2.95 11.86 -3.34
N GLU A 56 -3.42 12.15 -4.54
CA GLU A 56 -2.60 12.19 -5.75
C GLU A 56 -1.43 13.18 -5.70
N ASP A 57 -1.54 14.24 -4.88
CA ASP A 57 -0.51 15.25 -4.71
C ASP A 57 0.58 14.82 -3.70
N LEU A 58 0.28 13.81 -2.87
CA LEU A 58 1.26 13.16 -2.00
C LEU A 58 2.19 12.23 -2.80
N ARG A 59 1.92 11.99 -4.09
CA ARG A 59 2.70 11.08 -4.94
C ARG A 59 4.17 11.50 -5.10
N HIS A 60 4.47 12.80 -5.04
CA HIS A 60 5.86 13.31 -5.03
C HIS A 60 6.60 13.02 -3.71
N LEU A 61 5.88 12.65 -2.66
CA LEU A 61 6.47 12.21 -1.40
C LEU A 61 6.91 10.77 -1.44
N CYS A 62 6.20 9.92 -2.21
CA CYS A 62 6.68 8.56 -2.47
C CYS A 62 8.13 8.60 -3.00
N ASP A 63 8.48 9.47 -3.95
CA ASP A 63 9.85 9.52 -4.50
C ASP A 63 10.93 9.85 -3.45
N VAL A 64 10.65 10.77 -2.53
CA VAL A 64 11.59 11.17 -1.47
C VAL A 64 11.63 10.13 -0.34
N HIS A 65 10.49 9.53 0.02
CA HIS A 65 10.45 8.45 1.00
C HIS A 65 11.17 7.20 0.49
N MET A 66 10.96 6.84 -0.78
CA MET A 66 11.64 5.73 -1.46
C MET A 66 13.17 5.94 -1.39
N GLU A 67 13.66 7.15 -1.64
CA GLU A 67 15.09 7.44 -1.59
C GLU A 67 15.68 7.29 -0.18
N VAL A 68 14.97 7.73 0.87
CA VAL A 68 15.47 7.69 2.26
C VAL A 68 15.35 6.30 2.90
N LEU A 69 14.25 5.60 2.63
CA LEU A 69 13.92 4.35 3.33
C LEU A 69 14.25 3.10 2.51
N SER A 70 14.57 3.21 1.22
CA SER A 70 14.91 2.05 0.36
C SER A 70 15.97 1.12 0.97
N SER A 71 16.94 1.68 1.70
CA SER A 71 17.99 0.88 2.36
C SER A 71 17.49 0.04 3.54
N GLU A 72 16.35 0.38 4.16
CA GLU A 72 15.81 -0.38 5.29
C GLU A 72 15.25 -1.73 4.86
N LEU A 73 14.58 -1.79 3.70
CA LEU A 73 14.08 -3.05 3.15
C LEU A 73 15.23 -4.03 2.84
N ASP A 74 16.33 -3.52 2.29
CA ASP A 74 17.52 -4.33 2.00
C ASP A 74 18.16 -4.88 3.28
N LYS A 75 18.19 -4.12 4.38
CA LYS A 75 18.68 -4.63 5.67
C LYS A 75 17.82 -5.78 6.17
N ILE A 76 16.50 -5.62 6.15
CA ILE A 76 15.57 -6.67 6.59
C ILE A 76 15.73 -7.94 5.77
N LYS A 77 15.80 -7.83 4.44
CA LYS A 77 15.97 -8.98 3.54
C LYS A 77 17.26 -9.77 3.85
N ASN A 78 18.30 -9.11 4.37
CA ASN A 78 19.53 -9.77 4.80
C ASN A 78 19.44 -10.41 6.20
N ASP A 79 18.56 -9.89 7.07
CA ASP A 79 18.40 -10.34 8.46
C ASP A 79 17.36 -11.46 8.62
N ILE A 80 16.51 -11.70 7.62
CA ILE A 80 15.49 -12.75 7.64
C ILE A 80 15.86 -13.92 6.71
N ASN A 81 15.53 -15.14 7.14
CA ASN A 81 15.74 -16.34 6.33
C ASN A 81 14.53 -16.60 5.42
N PRO A 82 14.73 -17.28 4.28
CA PRO A 82 13.62 -17.76 3.46
C PRO A 82 12.57 -18.52 4.28
N GLY A 83 11.29 -18.19 4.07
CA GLY A 83 10.17 -18.81 4.77
C GLY A 83 9.88 -18.21 6.15
N HIS A 84 10.52 -17.10 6.49
CA HIS A 84 10.07 -16.17 7.53
C HIS A 84 8.74 -15.51 7.09
N ILE A 85 7.88 -15.13 8.04
CA ILE A 85 6.56 -14.57 7.68
C ILE A 85 6.68 -13.25 6.91
N VAL A 86 7.62 -12.39 7.33
CA VAL A 86 7.91 -11.11 6.66
C VAL A 86 8.48 -11.33 5.25
N ASP A 87 9.28 -12.38 5.05
CA ASP A 87 9.77 -12.76 3.72
C ASP A 87 8.60 -13.13 2.79
N THR A 88 7.62 -13.86 3.33
CA THR A 88 6.39 -14.19 2.59
C THR A 88 5.56 -12.95 2.25
N PHE A 89 5.39 -12.04 3.21
CA PHE A 89 4.65 -10.80 2.99
C PHE A 89 5.30 -9.93 1.90
N ILE A 90 6.62 -9.75 1.96
CA ILE A 90 7.36 -9.00 0.93
C ILE A 90 7.24 -9.66 -0.44
N ALA A 91 7.31 -11.00 -0.51
CA ALA A 91 7.18 -11.72 -1.78
C ALA A 91 5.76 -11.59 -2.38
N GLU A 92 4.72 -11.51 -1.54
CA GLU A 92 3.35 -11.24 -1.97
C GLU A 92 3.18 -9.78 -2.41
N HIS A 93 3.83 -8.83 -1.74
CA HIS A 93 3.89 -7.43 -2.17
C HIS A 93 4.45 -7.27 -3.58
N ASP A 94 5.53 -7.98 -3.91
CA ASP A 94 6.11 -7.97 -5.26
C ASP A 94 5.08 -8.41 -6.33
N LYS A 95 4.21 -9.38 -6.01
CA LYS A 95 3.11 -9.80 -6.91
C LYS A 95 2.02 -8.75 -7.01
N ILE A 96 1.58 -8.19 -5.87
CA ILE A 96 0.54 -7.17 -5.83
C ILE A 96 0.97 -5.93 -6.63
N LEU A 97 2.22 -5.48 -6.48
CA LEU A 97 2.77 -4.36 -7.26
C LEU A 97 2.77 -4.65 -8.78
N GLY A 98 3.02 -5.90 -9.18
CA GLY A 98 2.86 -6.35 -10.56
C GLY A 98 1.43 -6.18 -11.05
N PHE A 99 0.44 -6.65 -10.29
CA PHE A 99 -0.98 -6.50 -10.66
C PHE A 99 -1.43 -5.03 -10.70
N LEU A 100 -0.88 -4.16 -9.85
CA LEU A 100 -1.17 -2.73 -9.88
C LEU A 100 -0.63 -2.06 -11.14
N THR A 101 0.53 -2.50 -11.63
CA THR A 101 1.08 -2.04 -12.92
C THR A 101 0.21 -2.50 -14.08
N GLU A 102 -0.24 -3.76 -14.06
CA GLU A 102 -1.17 -4.28 -15.06
C GLU A 102 -2.52 -3.53 -15.04
N LEU A 103 -3.05 -3.21 -13.86
CA LEU A 103 -4.26 -2.41 -13.69
C LEU A 103 -4.11 -1.00 -14.28
N GLU A 104 -2.95 -0.37 -14.08
CA GLU A 104 -2.64 0.96 -14.61
C GLU A 104 -2.64 0.97 -16.15
N GLU A 105 -1.95 0.00 -16.75
CA GLU A 105 -1.90 -0.19 -18.20
C GLU A 105 -3.28 -0.49 -18.79
N LEU A 106 -4.02 -1.42 -18.20
CA LEU A 106 -5.37 -1.77 -18.64
C LEU A 106 -6.35 -0.60 -18.53
N ASN A 107 -6.31 0.15 -17.42
CA ASN A 107 -7.16 1.33 -17.28
C ASN A 107 -6.85 2.33 -18.40
N PHE A 108 -5.56 2.60 -18.68
CA PHE A 108 -5.16 3.51 -19.75
C PHE A 108 -5.70 3.08 -21.13
N GLU A 109 -5.67 1.80 -21.46
CA GLU A 109 -6.25 1.30 -22.70
C GLU A 109 -7.78 1.38 -22.70
N ILE A 110 -8.44 1.01 -21.61
CA ILE A 110 -9.90 1.09 -21.47
C ILE A 110 -10.41 2.51 -21.67
N GLN A 111 -9.67 3.52 -21.19
CA GLN A 111 -10.04 4.93 -21.39
C GLN A 111 -10.08 5.36 -22.86
N LYS A 112 -9.45 4.63 -23.78
CA LYS A 112 -9.48 4.94 -25.23
C LYS A 112 -10.62 4.25 -25.97
N ILE A 113 -11.23 3.22 -25.37
CA ILE A 113 -12.28 2.41 -26.00
C ILE A 113 -13.56 3.22 -26.18
N GLN A 114 -14.27 2.96 -27.28
CA GLN A 114 -15.55 3.59 -27.62
C GLN A 114 -16.77 2.69 -27.38
N ASP A 115 -16.63 1.36 -27.56
CA ASP A 115 -17.71 0.38 -27.32
C ASP A 115 -17.14 -0.88 -26.66
N TYR A 116 -17.79 -1.35 -25.59
CA TYR A 116 -17.37 -2.54 -24.84
C TYR A 116 -17.54 -3.83 -25.65
N LYS A 117 -18.46 -3.90 -26.61
CA LYS A 117 -18.76 -5.15 -27.35
C LYS A 117 -17.60 -5.59 -28.24
N ASP A 118 -16.81 -4.65 -28.71
CA ASP A 118 -15.65 -4.90 -29.55
C ASP A 118 -14.37 -5.17 -28.74
N ASN A 119 -14.43 -5.02 -27.40
CA ASN A 119 -13.25 -5.01 -26.52
C ASN A 119 -13.48 -5.91 -25.29
N LEU A 120 -14.09 -7.07 -25.51
CA LEU A 120 -14.38 -8.04 -24.45
C LEU A 120 -13.11 -8.61 -23.80
N GLU A 121 -11.98 -8.61 -24.51
CA GLU A 121 -10.72 -9.13 -23.98
C GLU A 121 -10.12 -8.21 -22.93
N GLU A 122 -10.14 -6.90 -23.14
CA GLU A 122 -9.68 -5.88 -22.17
C GLU A 122 -10.52 -5.93 -20.89
N ILE A 123 -11.83 -6.13 -21.02
CA ILE A 123 -12.74 -6.27 -19.87
C ILE A 123 -12.47 -7.58 -19.10
N LYS A 124 -12.22 -8.69 -19.80
CA LYS A 124 -11.83 -9.96 -19.14
C LYS A 124 -10.46 -9.85 -18.45
N ALA A 125 -9.50 -9.16 -19.08
CA ALA A 125 -8.20 -8.89 -18.49
C ALA A 125 -8.35 -8.05 -17.22
N LEU A 126 -9.13 -6.97 -17.27
CA LEU A 126 -9.44 -6.16 -16.09
C LEU A 126 -10.10 -6.99 -15.00
N ASN A 127 -11.05 -7.87 -15.35
CA ASN A 127 -11.67 -8.78 -14.39
C ASN A 127 -10.64 -9.71 -13.72
N THR A 128 -9.71 -10.26 -14.49
CA THR A 128 -8.67 -11.16 -13.99
C THR A 128 -7.73 -10.42 -13.04
N VAL A 129 -7.32 -9.20 -13.40
CA VAL A 129 -6.45 -8.37 -12.55
C VAL A 129 -7.12 -8.00 -11.23
N ILE A 130 -8.40 -7.58 -11.26
CA ILE A 130 -9.10 -7.26 -10.01
C ILE A 130 -9.32 -8.50 -9.14
N ASP A 131 -9.55 -9.67 -9.73
CA ASP A 131 -9.64 -10.93 -8.97
C ASP A 131 -8.32 -11.25 -8.26
N ASN A 132 -7.17 -11.08 -8.94
CA ASN A 132 -5.85 -11.23 -8.33
C ASN A 132 -5.61 -10.22 -7.19
N ILE A 133 -6.04 -8.96 -7.35
CA ILE A 133 -5.89 -7.92 -6.31
C ILE A 133 -6.81 -8.18 -5.10
N LEU A 134 -7.98 -8.79 -5.32
CA LEU A 134 -8.91 -9.19 -4.25
C LEU A 134 -8.41 -10.42 -3.48
N ASP A 135 -7.72 -11.33 -4.17
CA ASP A 135 -7.10 -12.52 -3.55
C ASP A 135 -6.00 -12.16 -2.54
N ALA A 136 -5.50 -10.92 -2.56
CA ALA A 136 -4.63 -10.38 -1.51
C ALA A 136 -5.32 -10.26 -0.13
N GLU A 137 -6.62 -10.51 0.01
CA GLU A 137 -7.31 -10.41 1.31
C GLU A 137 -6.71 -11.34 2.38
N SER A 138 -6.22 -12.53 2.03
CA SER A 138 -5.53 -13.39 3.01
C SER A 138 -4.23 -12.78 3.53
N HIS A 139 -3.54 -11.97 2.73
CA HIS A 139 -2.38 -11.20 3.17
C HIS A 139 -2.79 -10.24 4.28
N HIS A 140 -3.74 -9.35 3.97
CA HIS A 140 -4.26 -8.33 4.89
C HIS A 140 -4.76 -8.94 6.20
N GLN A 141 -5.40 -10.12 6.12
CA GLN A 141 -5.87 -10.81 7.32
C GLN A 141 -4.75 -11.34 8.21
N ARG A 142 -3.65 -11.82 7.64
CA ARG A 142 -2.49 -12.25 8.45
C ARG A 142 -1.80 -11.09 9.10
N GLU A 143 -1.72 -9.97 8.41
CA GLU A 143 -1.21 -8.75 9.03
C GLU A 143 -2.10 -8.32 10.18
N GLU A 144 -3.39 -8.15 9.96
CA GLU A 144 -4.33 -7.65 10.96
C GLU A 144 -4.52 -8.57 12.16
N LYS A 145 -4.59 -9.89 11.93
CA LYS A 145 -4.92 -10.91 12.95
C LYS A 145 -3.69 -11.57 13.54
N VAL A 146 -2.49 -11.32 13.00
CA VAL A 146 -1.23 -11.88 13.51
C VAL A 146 -0.23 -10.78 13.77
N LEU A 147 0.34 -10.16 12.74
CA LEU A 147 1.42 -9.17 12.90
C LEU A 147 1.01 -7.97 13.76
N PHE A 148 -0.16 -7.40 13.49
CA PHE A 148 -0.61 -6.18 14.14
C PHE A 148 -0.95 -6.45 15.62
N LEU A 149 -1.51 -7.61 15.94
CA LEU A 149 -1.78 -7.98 17.33
C LEU A 149 -0.47 -8.10 18.13
N GLU A 150 0.57 -8.71 17.55
CA GLU A 150 1.87 -8.83 18.21
C GLU A 150 2.58 -7.48 18.43
N LEU A 151 2.41 -6.55 17.49
CA LEU A 151 2.89 -5.17 17.61
C LEU A 151 2.11 -4.41 18.69
N GLU A 152 0.79 -4.59 18.76
CA GLU A 152 -0.09 -3.93 19.72
C GLU A 152 0.14 -4.38 21.16
N ASP A 153 0.38 -5.68 21.37
CA ASP A 153 0.78 -6.22 22.67
C ASP A 153 2.08 -5.58 23.18
N ARG A 154 2.96 -5.22 22.23
CA ARG A 154 4.21 -4.47 22.45
C ARG A 154 4.02 -2.95 22.45
N LYS A 155 2.78 -2.46 22.50
CA LYS A 155 2.38 -1.04 22.57
C LYS A 155 2.64 -0.22 21.31
N ILE A 156 2.82 -0.87 20.16
CA ILE A 156 2.95 -0.24 18.85
C ILE A 156 1.57 -0.24 18.18
N THR A 157 0.70 0.67 18.61
CA THR A 157 -0.73 0.68 18.24
C THR A 157 -1.10 1.75 17.20
N GLY A 158 -0.25 2.76 17.01
CA GLY A 158 -0.50 3.86 16.07
C GLY A 158 -0.50 3.39 14.62
N PRO A 159 0.60 2.78 14.14
CA PRO A 159 0.71 2.32 12.75
C PRO A 159 -0.35 1.28 12.39
N THR A 160 -0.54 0.28 13.25
CA THR A 160 -1.49 -0.81 13.00
C THR A 160 -2.93 -0.33 12.90
N ARG A 161 -3.27 0.79 13.55
CA ARG A 161 -4.59 1.43 13.39
C ARG A 161 -4.74 2.10 12.03
N ILE A 162 -3.71 2.82 11.57
CA ILE A 162 -3.73 3.49 10.27
C ILE A 162 -3.77 2.46 9.13
N MET A 163 -2.94 1.42 9.20
CA MET A 163 -2.94 0.35 8.19
C MET A 163 -4.32 -0.33 8.07
N ARG A 164 -5.03 -0.58 9.18
CA ARG A 164 -6.41 -1.11 9.14
C ARG A 164 -7.41 -0.16 8.47
N MET A 165 -7.30 1.14 8.72
CA MET A 165 -8.16 2.12 8.06
C MET A 165 -7.91 2.13 6.54
N GLU A 166 -6.65 2.10 6.13
CA GLU A 166 -6.27 2.00 4.72
C GLU A 166 -6.77 0.68 4.09
N HIS A 167 -6.67 -0.45 4.80
CA HIS A 167 -7.24 -1.73 4.36
C HIS A 167 -8.75 -1.65 4.11
N ASP A 168 -9.51 -1.05 5.03
CA ASP A 168 -10.97 -0.94 4.90
C ASP A 168 -11.40 -0.06 3.71
N ASP A 169 -10.69 1.05 3.49
CA ASP A 169 -10.90 1.91 2.34
C ASP A 169 -10.55 1.18 1.04
N LEU A 170 -9.41 0.49 1.00
CA LEU A 170 -8.96 -0.30 -0.16
C LEU A 170 -9.95 -1.43 -0.48
N ARG A 171 -10.45 -2.18 0.53
CA ARG A 171 -11.48 -3.21 0.35
C ARG A 171 -12.72 -2.64 -0.32
N THR A 172 -13.17 -1.47 0.15
CA THR A 172 -14.34 -0.78 -0.41
C THR A 172 -14.14 -0.44 -1.90
N LYS A 173 -12.96 0.07 -2.27
CA LYS A 173 -12.67 0.45 -3.68
C LYS A 173 -12.45 -0.76 -4.58
N LYS A 174 -11.73 -1.79 -4.10
CA LYS A 174 -11.56 -3.06 -4.84
C LYS A 174 -12.91 -3.69 -5.16
N LYS A 175 -13.83 -3.72 -4.19
CA LYS A 175 -15.19 -4.22 -4.39
C LYS A 175 -15.97 -3.38 -5.41
N ALA A 176 -15.90 -2.05 -5.32
CA ALA A 176 -16.57 -1.17 -6.28
C ALA A 176 -16.06 -1.37 -7.73
N LEU A 177 -14.74 -1.56 -7.90
CA LEU A 177 -14.16 -1.87 -9.21
C LEU A 177 -14.65 -3.23 -9.73
N LYS A 178 -14.66 -4.26 -8.88
CA LYS A 178 -15.19 -5.59 -9.24
C LYS A 178 -16.66 -5.52 -9.65
N GLU A 179 -17.49 -4.83 -8.89
CA GLU A 179 -18.91 -4.64 -9.20
C GLU A 179 -19.12 -3.91 -10.53
N ALA A 180 -18.29 -2.90 -10.85
CA ALA A 180 -18.36 -2.21 -12.14
C ALA A 180 -18.06 -3.16 -13.31
N VAL A 181 -17.03 -4.00 -13.17
CA VAL A 181 -16.64 -4.98 -14.19
C VAL A 181 -17.71 -6.04 -14.40
N GLU A 182 -18.29 -6.59 -13.34
CA GLU A 182 -19.36 -7.59 -13.42
C GLU A 182 -20.65 -7.03 -14.04
N ASN A 183 -20.90 -5.74 -13.89
CA ASN A 183 -22.11 -5.08 -14.38
C ASN A 183 -21.90 -4.26 -15.67
N VAL A 184 -20.73 -4.36 -16.33
CA VAL A 184 -20.40 -3.60 -17.55
C VAL A 184 -21.50 -3.63 -18.62
N SER A 185 -22.16 -4.78 -18.81
CA SER A 185 -23.23 -4.95 -19.81
C SER A 185 -24.54 -4.20 -19.49
N ARG A 186 -24.69 -3.70 -18.25
CA ARG A 186 -25.87 -3.00 -17.75
C ARG A 186 -25.64 -1.50 -17.55
N LEU A 187 -24.40 -1.05 -17.69
CA LEU A 187 -24.00 0.34 -17.49
C LEU A 187 -23.92 1.07 -18.83
N ASP A 188 -24.10 2.39 -18.80
CA ASP A 188 -23.58 3.21 -19.90
C ASP A 188 -22.06 3.06 -19.94
N PHE A 189 -21.49 2.95 -21.14
CA PHE A 189 -20.07 2.63 -21.24
C PHE A 189 -19.17 3.79 -20.79
N ASN A 190 -19.60 5.04 -20.92
CA ASN A 190 -18.84 6.17 -20.38
C ASN A 190 -18.92 6.19 -18.85
N GLU A 191 -20.09 5.91 -18.28
CA GLU A 191 -20.25 5.75 -16.82
C GLU A 191 -19.33 4.64 -16.28
N PHE A 192 -19.31 3.49 -16.95
CA PHE A 192 -18.37 2.40 -16.62
C PHE A 192 -16.91 2.87 -16.64
N LYS A 193 -16.49 3.57 -17.69
CA LYS A 193 -15.12 4.07 -17.81
C LYS A 193 -14.75 5.05 -16.69
N GLU A 194 -15.65 5.94 -16.30
CA GLU A 194 -15.44 6.87 -15.19
C GLU A 194 -15.31 6.13 -13.84
N MET A 195 -16.15 5.12 -13.61
CA MET A 195 -16.08 4.29 -12.41
C MET A 195 -14.76 3.52 -12.34
N VAL A 196 -14.36 2.89 -13.45
CA VAL A 196 -13.10 2.16 -13.56
C VAL A 196 -11.90 3.08 -13.36
N ASP A 197 -11.89 4.25 -14.01
CA ASP A 197 -10.77 5.20 -13.90
C ASP A 197 -10.58 5.67 -12.46
N LYS A 198 -11.68 6.11 -11.83
CA LYS A 198 -11.66 6.63 -10.46
C LYS A 198 -11.24 5.55 -9.47
N ALA A 199 -11.79 4.33 -9.57
CA ALA A 199 -11.46 3.26 -8.66
C ALA A 199 -10.02 2.76 -8.87
N SER A 200 -9.59 2.59 -10.13
CA SER A 200 -8.25 2.10 -10.46
C SER A 200 -7.18 3.08 -9.97
N LYS A 201 -7.30 4.38 -10.28
CA LYS A 201 -6.35 5.40 -9.81
C LYS A 201 -6.22 5.41 -8.29
N TYR A 202 -7.34 5.31 -7.58
CA TYR A 202 -7.32 5.24 -6.12
C TYR A 202 -6.60 3.99 -5.63
N ILE A 203 -6.95 2.80 -6.14
CA ILE A 203 -6.35 1.52 -5.71
C ILE A 203 -4.84 1.53 -6.00
N ILE A 204 -4.44 1.93 -7.21
CA ILE A 204 -3.04 1.96 -7.64
C ILE A 204 -2.22 2.86 -6.72
N PHE A 205 -2.68 4.08 -6.49
CA PHE A 205 -1.95 5.03 -5.66
C PHE A 205 -1.86 4.56 -4.21
N ASN A 206 -3.00 4.29 -3.57
CA ASN A 206 -3.04 4.01 -2.14
C ASN A 206 -2.44 2.64 -1.81
N LEU A 207 -2.61 1.61 -2.65
CA LEU A 207 -2.03 0.30 -2.35
C LEU A 207 -0.51 0.26 -2.57
N ARG A 208 0.03 1.02 -3.54
CA ARG A 208 1.49 1.18 -3.69
C ARG A 208 2.10 1.89 -2.48
N ASP A 209 1.47 2.97 -2.03
CA ASP A 209 1.89 3.73 -0.85
C ASP A 209 1.80 2.90 0.44
N HIS A 210 0.71 2.15 0.59
CA HIS A 210 0.50 1.24 1.71
C HIS A 210 1.60 0.15 1.79
N ILE A 211 1.82 -0.57 0.69
CA ILE A 211 2.89 -1.59 0.60
C ILE A 211 4.26 -0.99 0.91
N PHE A 212 4.50 0.25 0.44
CA PHE A 212 5.73 0.95 0.73
C PHE A 212 5.91 1.17 2.24
N LYS A 213 4.87 1.69 2.92
CA LYS A 213 4.89 1.86 4.39
C LYS A 213 5.13 0.52 5.08
N GLU A 214 4.50 -0.56 4.66
CA GLU A 214 4.69 -1.86 5.29
C GLU A 214 6.13 -2.36 5.16
N ASN A 215 6.64 -2.40 3.93
CA ASN A 215 7.98 -2.89 3.62
C ASN A 215 9.09 -2.10 4.31
N HIS A 216 8.94 -0.78 4.40
CA HIS A 216 10.03 0.12 4.78
C HIS A 216 9.86 0.71 6.19
N ILE A 217 8.71 0.51 6.83
CA ILE A 217 8.38 1.08 8.15
C ILE A 217 7.91 -0.01 9.10
N LEU A 218 6.79 -0.66 8.75
CA LEU A 218 6.10 -1.55 9.68
C LEU A 218 6.87 -2.84 9.92
N TYR A 219 7.34 -3.48 8.84
CA TYR A 219 8.13 -4.70 8.92
C TYR A 219 9.48 -4.49 9.61
N PRO A 220 10.27 -3.43 9.32
CA PRO A 220 11.48 -3.16 10.11
C PRO A 220 11.15 -2.95 11.58
N THR A 221 10.10 -2.17 11.89
CA THR A 221 9.65 -1.97 13.28
C THR A 221 9.30 -3.30 13.96
N ALA A 222 8.67 -4.23 13.25
CA ALA A 222 8.33 -5.56 13.78
C ALA A 222 9.59 -6.41 14.06
N ILE A 223 10.54 -6.46 13.13
CA ILE A 223 11.83 -7.17 13.31
C ILE A 223 12.64 -6.55 14.46
N GLU A 224 12.58 -5.22 14.60
CA GLU A 224 13.22 -4.52 15.71
C GLU A 224 12.57 -4.79 17.06
N SER A 225 11.25 -4.98 17.10
CA SER A 225 10.49 -5.09 18.35
C SER A 225 10.25 -6.52 18.83
N ILE A 226 10.21 -7.50 17.91
CA ILE A 226 9.94 -8.91 18.22
C ILE A 226 11.26 -9.68 18.14
N LYS A 227 11.85 -9.94 19.30
CA LYS A 227 13.17 -10.59 19.41
C LYS A 227 13.11 -12.09 19.64
N GLU A 228 11.98 -12.58 20.14
CA GLU A 228 11.82 -13.98 20.50
C GLU A 228 11.52 -14.83 19.25
N LYS A 229 12.36 -15.83 18.99
CA LYS A 229 12.20 -16.74 17.85
C LYS A 229 10.88 -17.52 17.94
N GLU A 230 10.50 -17.91 19.15
CA GLU A 230 9.28 -18.67 19.43
C GLU A 230 8.01 -17.86 19.08
N THR A 231 8.06 -16.53 19.22
CA THR A 231 6.95 -15.66 18.79
C THR A 231 6.79 -15.72 17.28
N TRP A 232 7.86 -15.60 16.51
CA TRP A 232 7.81 -15.70 15.05
C TRP A 232 7.34 -17.08 14.57
N GLU A 233 7.74 -18.15 15.26
CA GLU A 233 7.24 -19.51 14.98
C GLU A 233 5.74 -19.66 15.28
N ASP A 234 5.24 -19.06 16.36
CA ASP A 234 3.79 -19.03 16.67
C ASP A 234 3.00 -18.23 15.62
N MET A 235 3.49 -17.04 15.28
CA MET A 235 2.89 -16.19 14.25
C MET A 235 2.80 -16.93 12.92
N LYS A 236 3.86 -17.66 12.54
CA LYS A 236 3.84 -18.48 11.32
C LYS A 236 2.71 -19.52 11.35
N ARG A 237 2.53 -20.25 12.45
CA ARG A 237 1.41 -21.21 12.57
C ARG A 237 0.05 -20.53 12.44
N ARG A 238 -0.14 -19.37 13.07
CA ARG A 238 -1.39 -18.60 12.97
C ARG A 238 -1.63 -18.06 11.55
N CYS A 239 -0.56 -17.70 10.83
CA CYS A 239 -0.64 -17.36 9.42
C CYS A 239 -1.05 -18.58 8.57
N ASP A 240 -0.50 -19.77 8.85
CA ASP A 240 -0.87 -21.01 8.17
C ASP A 240 -2.35 -21.36 8.35
N GLU A 241 -2.92 -21.09 9.53
CA GLU A 241 -4.35 -21.28 9.82
C GLU A 241 -5.27 -20.33 9.03
N ILE A 242 -4.80 -19.12 8.72
CA ILE A 242 -5.53 -18.14 7.90
C ILE A 242 -5.47 -18.52 6.41
N GLY A 243 -4.34 -19.09 5.97
CA GLY A 243 -4.08 -19.45 4.58
C GLY A 243 -3.31 -18.37 3.83
N TYR A 244 -3.04 -18.64 2.55
CA TYR A 244 -2.17 -17.84 1.68
C TYR A 244 -2.86 -17.44 0.39
N CYS A 245 -2.38 -16.34 -0.20
CA CYS A 245 -2.84 -15.87 -1.50
C CYS A 245 -2.53 -16.96 -2.53
N SER A 246 -3.33 -17.06 -3.58
CA SER A 246 -3.10 -18.01 -4.67
C SER A 246 -1.77 -17.78 -5.40
N PHE A 247 -1.25 -16.56 -5.33
CA PHE A 247 0.03 -16.15 -5.93
C PHE A 247 1.20 -16.14 -4.94
N THR A 248 1.00 -16.56 -3.69
CA THR A 248 2.09 -16.71 -2.73
C THR A 248 3.11 -17.70 -3.30
N PRO A 249 4.39 -17.31 -3.41
CA PRO A 249 5.42 -18.23 -3.89
C PRO A 249 5.50 -19.48 -3.02
N ASN A 250 5.69 -20.64 -3.64
CA ASN A 250 6.04 -21.85 -2.90
C ASN A 250 7.48 -21.68 -2.39
N ILE A 251 7.63 -21.40 -1.10
CA ILE A 251 8.93 -21.28 -0.42
C ILE A 251 9.32 -22.64 0.17
#